data_AF-A0A661GD68-F1
#
_entry.id   AF-A0A661GD68-F1
#
_cell.length_a   1.000
_cell.length_b   1.000
_cell.length_c   1.000
_cell.angle_alpha   90.00
_cell.angle_beta   90.00
_cell.angle_gamma   90.00
#
_symmetry.space_group_name_H-M   'P 1'
#
loop_
_entity.id
_entity.type
_entity.pdbx_description
1 polymer ?
#
loop_
_entity_poly.entity_id
_entity_poly.type
_entity_poly.pdbx_seq_one_letter_code
_entity_poly.pdbx_strand_id
1 'polypeptide(L)'
;MYETGKPVGPITGHLPLCHVGEPSGPSVVGHQCPKFVHGIGGIIGALLTGVFVAESLGGSGLAEGMSMAGQVWVQSYAIVATIIYDVILTFIILKALDVLIGLRVNEEQETEGLDVAQHGERGYTF
;
A
#
# COMPACT_ATOMS: atom_id res chain seq x y z
N MET A 1 -4.47 40.74 -16.89
CA MET A 1 -3.39 41.72 -16.69
C MET A 1 -3.62 42.43 -15.36
N TYR A 2 -3.24 41.83 -14.22
CA TYR A 2 -3.07 42.55 -12.95
C TYR A 2 -2.00 41.85 -12.10
N GLU A 3 -0.91 42.60 -11.97
CA GLU A 3 0.23 42.67 -11.05
C GLU A 3 1.04 41.43 -10.60
N THR A 4 2.27 41.46 -11.12
CA THR A 4 3.54 40.92 -10.61
C THR A 4 3.94 41.49 -9.23
N GLY A 5 4.40 40.61 -8.33
CA GLY A 5 5.61 40.86 -7.52
C GLY A 5 5.44 41.49 -6.13
N LYS A 6 5.29 40.66 -5.09
CA LYS A 6 5.88 40.92 -3.75
C LYS A 6 6.39 39.62 -3.12
N PRO A 7 7.68 39.53 -2.73
CA PRO A 7 8.21 38.39 -1.98
C PRO A 7 7.87 38.55 -0.49
N VAL A 8 7.15 37.59 0.08
CA VAL A 8 6.93 37.51 1.52
C VAL A 8 8.02 36.58 2.10
N GLY A 9 8.86 37.13 2.97
CA GLY A 9 10.03 36.46 3.56
C GLY A 9 9.69 35.30 4.50
N PRO A 10 10.72 34.58 4.99
CA PRO A 10 10.58 33.26 5.60
C PRO A 10 10.15 33.37 7.06
N ILE A 11 8.92 32.95 7.37
CA ILE A 11 8.54 32.57 8.72
C ILE A 11 8.82 31.09 8.91
N THR A 12 10.00 30.80 9.42
CA THR A 12 10.48 29.49 9.87
C THR A 12 9.58 28.99 11.02
N GLY A 13 8.52 28.28 10.65
CA GLY A 13 7.72 27.44 11.56
C GLY A 13 8.11 25.98 11.34
N HIS A 14 8.65 25.35 12.37
CA HIS A 14 9.01 23.94 12.43
C HIS A 14 7.85 23.04 11.97
N LEU A 15 7.96 22.50 10.75
CA LEU A 15 7.23 21.31 10.31
C LEU A 15 8.30 20.32 9.84
N PRO A 16 8.30 19.05 10.28
CA PRO A 16 9.21 18.06 9.74
C PRO A 16 8.67 17.67 8.36
N LEU A 17 8.81 18.57 7.38
CA LEU A 17 8.67 18.20 5.99
C LEU A 17 9.88 17.33 5.69
N CYS A 18 9.62 16.02 5.64
CA CYS A 18 10.35 15.09 4.80
C CYS A 18 10.63 15.81 3.47
N HIS A 19 11.88 16.19 3.28
CA HIS A 19 12.36 16.77 2.05
C HIS A 19 12.36 15.64 1.01
N VAL A 20 11.22 15.44 0.35
CA VAL A 20 11.14 14.56 -0.81
C VAL A 20 11.74 15.35 -1.95
N GLY A 21 13.03 15.11 -2.21
CA GLY A 21 13.65 15.50 -3.47
C GLY A 21 12.84 14.91 -4.62
N GLU A 22 12.49 15.75 -5.58
CA GLU A 22 11.85 15.37 -6.84
C GLU A 22 12.63 14.21 -7.50
N PRO A 23 12.02 13.03 -7.69
CA PRO A 23 12.58 12.03 -8.57
C PRO A 23 12.19 12.41 -10.00
N SER A 24 13.14 12.96 -10.75
CA SER A 24 13.04 13.15 -12.20
C SER A 24 13.16 11.80 -12.92
N GLY A 25 12.16 10.93 -12.76
CA GLY A 25 12.10 9.63 -13.42
C GLY A 25 10.69 9.03 -13.40
N PRO A 26 10.24 8.39 -14.50
CA PRO A 26 8.94 7.77 -14.54
C PRO A 26 8.99 6.47 -13.73
N SER A 27 8.08 6.33 -12.76
CA SER A 27 7.86 5.18 -11.85
C SER A 27 8.39 5.38 -10.43
N VAL A 28 7.76 6.29 -9.68
CA VAL A 28 7.85 6.24 -8.22
C VAL A 28 6.52 5.82 -7.63
N VAL A 29 6.58 4.79 -6.79
CA VAL A 29 5.49 4.24 -5.99
C VAL A 29 4.75 5.40 -5.32
N GLY A 30 3.52 5.67 -5.75
CA GLY A 30 2.67 6.69 -5.14
C GLY A 30 2.48 6.42 -3.65
N HIS A 31 2.16 7.46 -2.88
CA HIS A 31 1.96 7.43 -1.43
C HIS A 31 0.88 6.40 -1.00
N GLN A 32 1.24 5.12 -0.89
CA GLN A 32 0.34 4.07 -0.44
C GLN A 32 0.39 3.95 1.09
N CYS A 33 -0.29 4.87 1.79
CA CYS A 33 -0.16 4.94 3.25
C CYS A 33 -1.05 3.97 4.09
N PRO A 34 -2.19 3.39 3.64
CA PRO A 34 -2.95 2.48 4.53
C PRO A 34 -2.71 0.99 4.31
N LYS A 35 -2.16 0.54 3.17
CA LYS A 35 -2.06 -0.92 2.88
C LYS A 35 -0.97 -1.62 3.70
N PHE A 36 0.01 -0.88 4.21
CA PHE A 36 1.04 -1.40 5.11
C PHE A 36 0.46 -2.08 6.35
N VAL A 37 -0.61 -1.54 6.93
CA VAL A 37 -1.24 -2.12 8.12
C VAL A 37 -1.91 -3.47 7.83
N HIS A 38 -2.39 -3.67 6.59
CA HIS A 38 -2.99 -4.93 6.17
C HIS A 38 -1.92 -6.01 5.92
N GLY A 39 -0.84 -5.65 5.22
CA GLY A 39 0.24 -6.58 4.92
C GLY A 39 0.96 -7.03 6.20
N ILE A 40 1.48 -6.08 6.98
CA ILE A 40 2.26 -6.42 8.19
C ILE A 40 1.34 -6.87 9.32
N GLY A 41 0.18 -6.24 9.49
CA GLY A 41 -0.80 -6.69 10.47
C GLY A 41 -1.29 -8.11 10.19
N GLY A 42 -1.48 -8.46 8.91
CA GLY A 42 -1.82 -9.82 8.49
C GLY A 42 -0.73 -10.84 8.80
N ILE A 43 0.54 -10.52 8.51
CA ILE A 43 1.68 -11.40 8.79
C ILE A 43 1.82 -11.64 10.30
N ILE A 44 1.82 -10.56 11.09
CA ILE A 44 1.92 -10.66 12.55
C ILE A 44 0.73 -11.43 13.11
N GLY A 45 -0.48 -11.12 12.66
CA GLY A 45 -1.70 -11.81 13.07
C GLY A 45 -1.63 -13.32 12.80
N ALA A 46 -1.23 -13.73 11.59
CA ALA A 46 -1.14 -15.13 11.20
C ALA A 46 -0.10 -15.91 12.02
N LEU A 47 1.04 -15.29 12.37
CA LEU A 47 2.04 -15.88 13.26
C LEU A 47 1.50 -16.04 14.69
N LEU A 48 0.85 -15.00 15.22
CA LEU A 48 0.25 -15.02 16.55
C LEU A 48 -0.90 -16.03 16.64
N THR A 49 -1.68 -16.24 15.58
CA THR A 49 -2.67 -17.32 15.50
C THR A 49 -2.03 -18.68 15.75
N GLY A 50 -0.82 -18.92 15.24
CA GLY A 50 -0.10 -20.18 15.48
C GLY A 50 0.25 -20.42 16.96
N VAL A 51 0.41 -19.34 17.73
CA VAL A 51 0.68 -19.40 19.19
C VAL A 51 -0.63 -19.51 19.97
N PHE A 52 -1.60 -18.62 19.70
CA PHE A 52 -2.81 -18.48 20.51
C PHE A 52 -3.90 -19.50 20.21
N VAL A 53 -3.73 -20.38 19.22
CA VAL A 53 -4.66 -21.50 18.99
C VAL A 53 -4.55 -22.60 20.06
N ALA A 54 -3.46 -22.63 20.84
CA ALA A 54 -3.25 -23.63 21.88
C ALA A 54 -4.33 -23.59 22.98
N GLU A 55 -4.86 -24.75 23.39
CA GLU A 55 -5.90 -24.84 24.43
C GLU A 55 -5.42 -24.26 25.77
N SER A 56 -4.13 -24.41 26.08
CA SER A 56 -3.52 -23.88 27.31
C SER A 56 -3.58 -22.35 27.41
N LEU A 57 -3.80 -21.65 26.30
CA LEU A 57 -3.94 -20.20 26.23
C LEU A 57 -5.40 -19.77 25.98
N GLY A 58 -6.35 -20.70 26.02
CA GLY A 58 -7.76 -20.45 25.74
C GLY A 58 -8.13 -20.49 24.25
N GLY A 59 -7.26 -21.04 23.40
CA GLY A 59 -7.53 -21.25 21.98
C GLY A 59 -8.38 -22.49 21.69
N SER A 60 -8.77 -22.67 20.42
CA SER A 60 -9.62 -23.79 19.96
C SER A 60 -8.95 -25.17 19.97
N GLY A 61 -7.65 -25.21 20.21
CA GLY A 61 -6.84 -26.42 20.27
C GLY A 61 -6.03 -26.71 19.03
N LEU A 62 -4.91 -27.40 19.24
CA LEU A 62 -4.00 -27.86 18.21
C LEU A 62 -4.47 -29.22 17.68
N ALA A 63 -4.14 -29.52 16.43
CA ALA A 63 -4.39 -30.85 15.86
C ALA A 63 -3.65 -31.95 16.65
N GLU A 64 -4.15 -33.19 16.58
CA GLU A 64 -3.54 -34.32 17.29
C GLU A 64 -2.07 -34.51 16.87
N GLY A 65 -1.16 -34.56 17.85
CA GLY A 65 0.29 -34.64 17.63
C GLY A 65 0.96 -33.32 17.20
N MET A 66 0.22 -32.21 17.07
CA MET A 66 0.75 -30.91 16.69
C MET A 66 1.25 -30.13 17.91
N SER A 67 2.48 -29.61 17.85
CA SER A 67 3.00 -28.67 18.86
C SER A 67 2.73 -27.23 18.46
N MET A 68 2.78 -26.30 19.42
CA MET A 68 2.70 -24.86 19.15
C MET A 68 3.75 -24.40 18.14
N ALA A 69 4.98 -24.88 18.29
CA ALA A 69 6.07 -24.59 17.34
C ALA A 69 5.77 -25.15 15.93
N GLY A 70 5.20 -26.36 15.86
CA GLY A 70 4.75 -26.95 14.60
C GLY A 70 3.67 -26.10 13.92
N GLN A 71 2.70 -25.60 14.68
CA GLN A 71 1.65 -24.74 14.14
C GLN A 71 2.19 -23.39 13.65
N VAL A 72 3.08 -22.73 14.41
CA VAL A 72 3.75 -21.50 13.96
C VAL A 72 4.54 -21.73 12.68
N TRP A 73 5.18 -22.90 12.53
CA TRP A 73 5.87 -23.27 11.29
C TRP A 73 4.92 -23.41 10.10
N VAL A 74 3.79 -24.10 10.28
CA VAL A 74 2.75 -24.22 9.24
C VAL A 74 2.20 -22.85 8.84
N GLN A 75 1.93 -21.97 9.82
CA GLN A 75 1.48 -20.60 9.55
C GLN A 75 2.55 -19.79 8.80
N SER A 76 3.82 -19.96 9.13
CA SER A 76 4.93 -19.31 8.42
C SER A 76 5.01 -19.76 6.97
N TYR A 77 4.85 -21.05 6.70
CA TYR A 77 4.78 -21.58 5.34
C TYR A 77 3.57 -21.02 4.57
N ALA A 78 2.40 -20.96 5.22
CA ALA A 78 1.20 -20.40 4.63
C ALA A 78 1.38 -18.93 4.23
N ILE A 79 2.01 -18.10 5.07
CA ILE A 79 2.32 -16.70 4.77
C ILE A 79 3.21 -16.58 3.53
N VAL A 80 4.26 -17.39 3.43
CA VAL A 80 5.15 -17.35 2.26
C VAL A 80 4.40 -17.78 1.00
N ALA A 81 3.58 -18.82 1.09
CA ALA A 81 2.77 -19.30 -0.02
C ALA A 81 1.76 -18.23 -0.50
N THR A 82 1.08 -17.53 0.41
CA THR A 82 0.14 -16.47 0.04
C THR A 82 0.83 -15.26 -0.57
N ILE A 83 1.99 -14.84 -0.04
CA ILE A 83 2.78 -13.74 -0.64
C ILE A 83 3.19 -14.08 -2.06
N ILE A 84 3.72 -15.28 -2.29
CA ILE A 84 4.14 -15.72 -3.63
C ILE A 84 2.94 -15.75 -4.58
N TYR A 85 1.82 -16.32 -4.12
CA TYR A 85 0.60 -16.39 -4.91
C TYR A 85 0.07 -15.00 -5.29
N ASP A 86 -0.05 -14.09 -4.32
CA ASP A 86 -0.56 -12.74 -4.54
C ASP A 86 0.36 -11.95 -5.49
N VAL A 87 1.67 -12.03 -5.31
CA VAL A 87 2.63 -11.34 -6.18
C VAL A 87 2.53 -11.85 -7.62
N ILE A 88 2.57 -13.17 -7.81
CA ILE A 88 2.56 -13.76 -9.15
C ILE A 88 1.22 -13.51 -9.84
N LEU A 89 0.11 -13.83 -9.18
CA LEU A 89 -1.20 -13.74 -9.78
C LEU A 89 -1.58 -12.28 -10.06
N THR A 90 -1.35 -11.38 -9.09
CA THR A 90 -1.61 -9.95 -9.28
C THR A 90 -0.76 -9.40 -10.42
N PHE A 91 0.53 -9.76 -10.50
CA PHE A 91 1.39 -9.34 -11.59
C PHE A 91 0.87 -9.79 -12.96
N ILE A 92 0.46 -11.05 -13.08
CA ILE A 92 -0.10 -11.59 -14.34
C ILE A 92 -1.37 -10.84 -14.73
N ILE A 93 -2.30 -10.64 -13.79
CA ILE A 93 -3.57 -9.95 -14.04
C ILE A 93 -3.30 -8.50 -14.45
N LEU A 94 -2.48 -7.77 -13.70
CA LEU A 94 -2.17 -6.38 -14.01
C LEU A 94 -1.48 -6.26 -15.37
N LYS A 95 -0.55 -7.16 -15.70
CA LYS A 95 0.09 -7.16 -17.02
C LYS A 95 -0.87 -7.50 -18.16
N ALA A 96 -1.79 -8.42 -17.96
CA ALA A 96 -2.82 -8.71 -18.95
C ALA A 96 -3.73 -7.49 -19.18
N LEU A 97 -4.18 -6.82 -18.11
CA LEU A 97 -5.00 -5.62 -18.22
C LEU A 97 -4.25 -4.45 -18.86
N ASP A 98 -2.98 -4.27 -18.52
CA ASP A 98 -2.13 -3.21 -19.09
C ASP A 98 -2.01 -3.33 -20.61
N VAL A 99 -1.90 -4.56 -21.13
CA VAL A 99 -1.85 -4.81 -22.58
C VAL A 99 -3.23 -4.66 -23.25
N LEU A 100 -4.31 -5.01 -22.57
CA LEU A 100 -5.65 -5.02 -23.17
C LEU A 100 -6.32 -3.65 -23.20
N ILE A 101 -6.22 -2.89 -22.10
CA ILE A 101 -6.96 -1.62 -21.93
C ILE A 101 -6.05 -0.46 -21.52
N GLY A 102 -4.85 -0.73 -20.99
CA GLY A 102 -3.99 0.27 -20.35
C GLY A 102 -4.51 0.65 -18.96
N LEU A 103 -3.66 0.47 -17.93
CA LEU A 103 -4.07 0.71 -16.53
C LEU A 103 -3.81 2.14 -16.05
N ARG A 104 -2.88 2.87 -16.68
CA ARG A 104 -2.49 4.22 -16.29
C ARG A 104 -3.07 5.24 -17.26
N VAL A 105 -3.55 6.37 -16.74
CA VAL A 105 -3.93 7.53 -17.55
C VAL A 105 -2.70 8.13 -18.24
N ASN A 106 -2.93 8.93 -19.30
CA ASN A 106 -1.83 9.64 -19.94
C ASN A 106 -1.26 10.74 -19.02
N GLU A 107 -0.03 11.21 -19.30
CA GLU A 107 0.67 12.18 -18.44
C GLU A 107 -0.05 13.53 -18.33
N GLU A 108 -0.76 13.95 -19.39
CA GLU A 108 -1.51 15.20 -19.41
C GLU A 108 -2.71 15.14 -18.46
N GLN A 109 -3.46 14.03 -18.46
CA GLN A 109 -4.56 13.75 -17.53
C GLN A 109 -4.07 13.57 -16.09
N GLU A 110 -2.88 12.98 -15.88
CA GLU A 110 -2.26 12.87 -14.55
C GLU A 110 -1.88 14.25 -13.99
N THR A 111 -1.44 15.17 -14.87
CA THR A 111 -1.06 16.55 -14.51
C THR A 111 -2.27 17.45 -14.28
N GLU A 112 -3.32 17.33 -15.09
CA GLU A 112 -4.58 18.08 -14.94
C GLU A 112 -5.34 17.68 -13.66
N GLY A 113 -5.14 16.44 -13.20
CA GLY A 113 -5.77 15.84 -12.04
C GLY A 113 -6.94 14.93 -12.43
N LEU A 114 -6.98 13.72 -11.85
CA LEU A 114 -7.94 12.67 -12.23
C LEU A 114 -9.40 13.08 -11.99
N ASP A 115 -9.67 13.92 -11.00
CA ASP A 115 -11.03 14.42 -10.72
C ASP A 115 -11.54 15.28 -11.89
N VAL A 116 -10.70 16.13 -12.47
CA VAL A 116 -11.06 16.95 -13.64
C VAL A 116 -11.06 16.09 -14.91
N ALA A 117 -10.00 15.32 -15.12
CA ALA A 117 -9.77 14.58 -16.37
C ALA A 117 -10.73 13.40 -16.58
N GLN A 118 -11.20 12.75 -15.51
CA GLN A 118 -12.11 11.59 -15.60
C GLN A 118 -13.53 11.88 -15.13
N HIS A 119 -13.71 12.80 -14.17
CA HIS A 119 -15.02 13.05 -13.56
C HIS A 119 -15.57 14.46 -13.86
N GLY A 120 -14.79 15.34 -14.49
CA GLY A 120 -15.20 16.71 -14.82
C GLY A 120 -15.47 17.57 -13.59
N GLU A 121 -14.98 17.16 -12.41
CA GLU A 121 -15.24 17.79 -11.13
C GLU A 121 -14.01 18.53 -10.61
N ARG A 122 -14.23 19.67 -9.95
CA ARG A 122 -13.22 20.32 -9.11
C ARG A 122 -13.66 20.22 -7.66
N GLY A 123 -12.95 19.44 -6.86
CA GLY A 123 -13.28 19.24 -5.44
C GLY A 123 -13.23 20.52 -4.60
N TYR A 124 -12.48 21.53 -5.04
CA TYR A 124 -12.45 22.86 -4.43
C TYR A 124 -12.48 23.94 -5.50
N THR A 125 -13.40 24.88 -5.35
CA THR A 125 -13.48 26.13 -6.11
C THR A 125 -13.27 27.29 -5.16
N PHE A 126 -12.33 28.18 -5.48
CA PHE A 126 -12.02 29.40 -4.72
C PHE A 126 -12.36 30.63 -5.56
#